data_AF-A0A9P8W4U7-F1
#
_entry.id   AF-A0A9P8W4U7-F1
#
_cell.length_a   1.000
_cell.length_b   1.000
_cell.length_c   1.000
_cell.angle_alpha   90.00
_cell.angle_beta   90.00
_cell.angle_gamma   90.00
#
_symmetry.space_group_name_H-M   'P 1'
#
loop_
_entity.id
_entity.type
_entity.pdbx_description
1 polymer ?
#
loop_
_entity_poly.entity_id
_entity_poly.type
_entity_poly.pdbx_seq_one_letter_code
_entity_poly.pdbx_strand_id
1 'polypeptide(L)'
;MVPPPRILLRQAIQENSTEKLSEAVRINKAKNSSDNGFLVSALTTCFRQGKADLVRHLLEQEHAPVGSIKPGDLTPREGEPSFSLPLLGLLIANGWDINSEDNPGAAGRKDKLIDLVCDREDVVQWLVEHGARIDHAQEYHEMMPRVVALLETCAVFGSVSTFKYLQQKGAKLGTRTLHRSAGEAAAIGADPALEDGGAGDANAEDGDGAANPVKRRRDRAEMLRYLVDEVKLDINALDTDIALHAWHWGPPISYAAGKPQGEAVVRWLLQKGADPTIKNLQSHSDAEEVARSLNCSKTAEVISRWKREHAGEQ
;
A
#
# COMPACT_ATOMS: atom_id res chain seq x y z
N MET A 1 5.88 -31.27 -33.49
CA MET A 1 4.77 -30.81 -32.64
C MET A 1 5.01 -29.33 -32.34
N VAL A 2 4.09 -28.44 -32.73
CA VAL A 2 4.28 -26.99 -32.53
C VAL A 2 4.24 -26.68 -31.02
N PRO A 3 5.21 -25.94 -30.44
CA PRO A 3 5.19 -25.65 -29.02
C PRO A 3 3.94 -24.86 -28.61
N PRO A 4 3.39 -25.06 -27.40
CA PRO A 4 2.29 -24.26 -26.88
C PRO A 4 2.63 -22.75 -26.85
N PRO A 5 1.64 -21.85 -27.09
CA PRO A 5 1.86 -20.39 -27.07
C PRO A 5 2.57 -19.86 -25.83
N ARG A 6 2.25 -20.42 -24.65
CA ARG A 6 2.88 -20.03 -23.37
C ARG A 6 4.37 -20.36 -23.31
N ILE A 7 4.82 -21.44 -23.96
CA ILE A 7 6.24 -21.81 -24.03
C ILE A 7 6.98 -20.84 -24.96
N LEU A 8 6.39 -20.54 -26.13
CA LEU A 8 6.97 -19.58 -27.07
C LEU A 8 7.06 -18.18 -26.47
N LEU A 9 6.05 -17.73 -25.71
CA LEU A 9 6.09 -16.46 -24.97
C LEU A 9 7.25 -16.43 -23.97
N ARG A 10 7.49 -17.50 -23.21
CA ARG A 10 8.63 -17.57 -22.28
C ARG A 10 9.97 -17.47 -23.01
N GLN A 11 10.11 -18.16 -24.14
CA GLN A 11 11.31 -18.08 -24.98
C GLN A 11 11.49 -16.68 -25.58
N ALA A 12 10.42 -16.07 -26.07
CA ALA A 12 10.43 -14.71 -26.59
C ALA A 12 10.92 -13.71 -25.53
N ILE A 13 10.46 -13.84 -24.29
CA ILE A 13 10.89 -12.99 -23.16
C ILE A 13 12.35 -13.24 -22.79
N GLN A 14 12.77 -14.50 -22.73
CA GLN A 14 14.15 -14.89 -22.40
C GLN A 14 15.14 -14.34 -23.44
N GLU A 15 14.77 -14.41 -24.71
CA GLU A 15 15.63 -14.02 -25.85
C GLU A 15 15.36 -12.60 -26.35
N ASN A 16 14.36 -11.90 -25.80
CA ASN A 16 13.86 -10.61 -26.28
C ASN A 16 13.49 -10.63 -27.79
N SER A 17 12.90 -11.72 -28.29
CA SER A 17 12.55 -11.92 -29.71
C SER A 17 11.08 -11.61 -30.01
N THR A 18 10.84 -10.63 -30.89
CA THR A 18 9.50 -10.26 -31.38
C THR A 18 8.95 -11.30 -32.37
N GLU A 19 9.80 -12.04 -33.06
CA GLU A 19 9.40 -13.11 -33.99
C GLU A 19 8.76 -14.27 -33.23
N LYS A 20 9.41 -14.73 -32.14
CA LYS A 20 8.86 -15.77 -31.27
C LYS A 20 7.58 -15.32 -30.59
N LEU A 21 7.49 -14.04 -30.24
CA LEU A 21 6.28 -13.45 -29.68
C LEU A 21 5.13 -13.45 -30.69
N SER A 22 5.38 -12.99 -31.91
CA SER A 22 4.40 -12.98 -33.01
C SER A 22 3.90 -14.39 -33.32
N GLU A 23 4.81 -15.37 -33.34
CA GLU A 23 4.44 -16.78 -33.53
C GLU A 23 3.58 -17.31 -32.37
N ALA A 24 3.91 -16.97 -31.12
CA ALA A 24 3.10 -17.31 -29.96
C ALA A 24 1.68 -16.74 -30.07
N VAL A 25 1.56 -15.47 -30.46
CA VAL A 25 0.28 -14.78 -30.65
C VAL A 25 -0.52 -15.42 -31.78
N ARG A 26 0.12 -15.71 -32.93
CA ARG A 26 -0.51 -16.35 -34.09
C ARG A 26 -1.11 -17.72 -33.71
N ILE A 27 -0.35 -18.57 -33.01
CA ILE A 27 -0.83 -19.88 -32.58
C ILE A 27 -1.98 -19.73 -31.57
N ASN A 28 -1.94 -18.74 -30.69
CA ASN A 28 -3.02 -18.49 -29.74
C ASN A 28 -4.31 -18.04 -30.46
N LYS A 29 -4.21 -17.05 -31.37
CA LYS A 29 -5.33 -16.56 -32.20
C LYS A 29 -5.97 -17.69 -33.01
N ALA A 30 -5.18 -18.65 -33.50
CA ALA A 30 -5.71 -19.81 -34.24
C ALA A 30 -6.51 -20.79 -33.36
N LYS A 31 -6.25 -20.83 -32.05
CA LYS A 31 -6.95 -21.71 -31.10
C LYS A 31 -8.16 -21.03 -30.44
N ASN A 32 -7.99 -19.78 -30.05
CA ASN A 32 -8.96 -18.99 -29.28
C ASN A 32 -9.08 -17.59 -29.90
N SER A 33 -9.76 -17.48 -31.04
CA SER A 33 -9.78 -16.26 -31.86
C SER A 33 -10.40 -15.02 -31.19
N SER A 34 -11.21 -15.19 -30.14
CA SER A 34 -11.87 -14.11 -29.40
C SER A 34 -11.24 -13.80 -28.04
N ASP A 35 -10.25 -14.58 -27.58
CA ASP A 35 -9.67 -14.43 -26.24
C ASP A 35 -8.44 -13.52 -26.25
N ASN A 36 -8.66 -12.27 -25.85
CA ASN A 36 -7.59 -11.29 -25.62
C ASN A 36 -6.80 -11.54 -24.33
N GLY A 37 -7.22 -12.47 -23.47
CA GLY A 37 -6.55 -12.79 -22.21
C GLY A 37 -5.10 -13.22 -22.38
N PHE A 38 -4.76 -13.85 -23.51
CA PHE A 38 -3.36 -14.14 -23.85
C PHE A 38 -2.54 -12.86 -24.09
N LEU A 39 -3.07 -11.89 -24.85
CA LEU A 39 -2.37 -10.64 -25.16
C LEU A 39 -2.18 -9.78 -23.92
N VAL A 40 -3.23 -9.64 -23.08
CA VAL A 40 -3.14 -8.93 -21.80
C VAL A 40 -2.06 -9.59 -20.93
N SER A 41 -2.12 -10.91 -20.78
CA SER A 41 -1.13 -11.64 -19.98
C SER A 41 0.29 -11.54 -20.53
N ALA A 42 0.48 -11.56 -21.85
CA ALA A 42 1.77 -11.38 -22.49
C ALA A 42 2.31 -9.97 -22.24
N LEU A 43 1.47 -8.94 -22.42
CA LEU A 43 1.81 -7.53 -22.22
C LEU A 43 2.23 -7.26 -20.77
N THR A 44 1.40 -7.67 -19.80
CA THR A 44 1.72 -7.55 -18.37
C THR A 44 3.03 -8.25 -18.00
N THR A 45 3.29 -9.44 -18.57
CA THR A 45 4.52 -10.19 -18.25
C THR A 45 5.75 -9.54 -18.86
N CYS A 46 5.67 -9.07 -20.12
CA CYS A 46 6.77 -8.35 -20.77
C CYS A 46 7.06 -7.02 -20.05
N PHE A 47 6.01 -6.32 -19.61
CA PHE A 47 6.12 -5.08 -18.85
C PHE A 47 6.87 -5.28 -17.53
N ARG A 48 6.44 -6.23 -16.69
CA ARG A 48 7.09 -6.52 -15.40
C ARG A 48 8.55 -6.98 -15.55
N GLN A 49 8.89 -7.62 -16.67
CA GLN A 49 10.26 -8.03 -16.96
C GLN A 49 11.10 -6.96 -17.68
N GLY A 50 10.57 -5.74 -17.85
CA GLY A 50 11.33 -4.65 -18.44
C GLY A 50 11.58 -4.79 -19.96
N LYS A 51 10.85 -5.66 -20.66
CA LYS A 51 11.10 -6.00 -22.07
C LYS A 51 10.47 -4.97 -23.02
N ALA A 52 11.08 -3.80 -23.11
CA ALA A 52 10.56 -2.65 -23.86
C ALA A 52 10.21 -2.95 -25.32
N ASP A 53 11.06 -3.69 -26.04
CA ASP A 53 10.81 -4.02 -27.45
C ASP A 53 9.58 -4.92 -27.62
N LEU A 54 9.40 -5.89 -26.71
CA LEU A 54 8.25 -6.79 -26.72
C LEU A 54 6.96 -6.06 -26.32
N VAL A 55 7.03 -5.16 -25.34
CA VAL A 55 5.89 -4.30 -24.96
C VAL A 55 5.47 -3.43 -26.14
N ARG A 56 6.42 -2.78 -26.80
CA ARG A 56 6.17 -1.96 -27.99
C ARG A 56 5.54 -2.78 -29.10
N HIS A 57 6.09 -3.95 -29.41
CA HIS A 57 5.55 -4.85 -30.43
C HIS A 57 4.11 -5.28 -30.11
N LEU A 58 3.81 -5.60 -28.85
CA LEU A 58 2.46 -6.00 -28.44
C LEU A 58 1.44 -4.87 -28.60
N LEU A 59 1.82 -3.64 -28.29
CA LEU A 59 0.94 -2.47 -28.39
C LEU A 59 0.75 -2.03 -29.84
N GLU A 60 1.84 -1.87 -30.57
CA GLU A 60 1.84 -1.25 -31.90
C GLU A 60 1.46 -2.23 -33.02
N GLN A 61 1.92 -3.49 -32.95
CA GLN A 61 1.75 -4.48 -34.01
C GLN A 61 0.65 -5.51 -33.72
N GLU A 62 0.57 -5.98 -32.47
CA GLU A 62 -0.43 -6.99 -32.08
C GLU A 62 -1.73 -6.40 -31.53
N HIS A 63 -1.79 -5.07 -31.36
CA HIS A 63 -2.93 -4.32 -30.84
C HIS A 63 -3.46 -4.88 -29.51
N ALA A 64 -2.55 -5.23 -28.60
CA ALA A 64 -2.91 -5.72 -27.28
C ALA A 64 -3.80 -4.69 -26.55
N PRO A 65 -4.91 -5.11 -25.92
CA PRO A 65 -5.88 -4.17 -25.34
C PRO A 65 -5.35 -3.57 -24.05
N VAL A 66 -4.68 -2.44 -24.16
CA VAL A 66 -4.02 -1.77 -23.04
C VAL A 66 -5.02 -1.35 -21.94
N GLY A 67 -6.25 -1.00 -22.31
CA GLY A 67 -7.30 -0.63 -21.35
C GLY A 67 -7.76 -1.79 -20.46
N SER A 68 -7.40 -3.04 -20.79
CA SER A 68 -7.66 -4.20 -19.95
C SER A 68 -6.57 -4.45 -18.90
N ILE A 69 -5.48 -3.67 -18.93
CA ILE A 69 -4.42 -3.74 -17.92
C ILE A 69 -4.87 -3.05 -16.66
N LYS A 70 -4.80 -3.79 -15.57
CA LYS A 70 -5.15 -3.36 -14.23
C LYS A 70 -3.96 -2.72 -13.51
N PRO A 71 -4.16 -1.69 -12.68
CA PRO A 71 -3.09 -1.13 -11.85
C PRO A 71 -2.28 -2.19 -11.09
N GLY A 72 -2.95 -3.15 -10.44
CA GLY A 72 -2.29 -4.24 -9.71
C GLY A 72 -1.39 -5.12 -10.59
N ASP A 73 -1.74 -5.30 -11.88
CA ASP A 73 -0.94 -6.09 -12.82
C ASP A 73 0.41 -5.44 -13.15
N LEU A 74 0.53 -4.12 -13.00
CA LEU A 74 1.75 -3.37 -13.27
C LEU A 74 2.76 -3.46 -12.13
N THR A 75 2.30 -3.71 -10.90
CA THR A 75 3.17 -3.77 -9.73
C THR A 75 4.06 -5.02 -9.77
N PRO A 76 5.36 -4.91 -9.46
CA PRO A 76 6.27 -6.05 -9.46
C PRO A 76 5.88 -7.03 -8.35
N ARG A 77 6.04 -8.33 -8.60
CA ARG A 77 5.89 -9.34 -7.55
C ARG A 77 7.13 -9.36 -6.66
N GLU A 78 6.99 -9.98 -5.49
CA GLU A 78 8.13 -10.19 -4.59
C GLU A 78 9.29 -10.89 -5.34
N GLY A 79 10.48 -10.27 -5.31
CA GLY A 79 11.67 -10.74 -6.02
C GLY A 79 11.76 -10.37 -7.51
N GLU A 80 10.75 -9.72 -8.09
CA GLU A 80 10.82 -9.18 -9.45
C GLU A 80 11.43 -7.76 -9.46
N PRO A 81 12.17 -7.39 -10.53
CA PRO A 81 12.63 -6.02 -10.69
C PRO A 81 11.42 -5.07 -10.83
N SER A 82 11.58 -3.85 -10.33
CA SER A 82 10.60 -2.80 -10.53
C SER A 82 10.35 -2.54 -12.02
N PHE A 83 9.11 -2.16 -12.36
CA PHE A 83 8.85 -1.58 -13.67
C PHE A 83 9.56 -0.23 -13.84
N SER A 84 9.75 0.19 -15.09
CA SER A 84 10.44 1.43 -15.45
C SER A 84 9.46 2.52 -15.90
N LEU A 85 9.78 3.79 -15.58
CA LEU A 85 8.99 4.94 -16.00
C LEU A 85 8.83 5.06 -17.53
N PRO A 86 9.85 4.77 -18.37
CA PRO A 86 9.67 4.74 -19.82
C PRO A 86 8.62 3.73 -20.30
N LEU A 87 8.51 2.58 -19.63
CA LEU A 87 7.48 1.59 -19.95
C LEU A 87 6.08 2.08 -19.56
N LEU A 88 5.92 2.75 -18.42
CA LEU A 88 4.66 3.41 -18.08
C LEU A 88 4.29 4.47 -19.12
N GLY A 89 5.25 5.30 -19.53
CA GLY A 89 5.06 6.28 -20.59
C GLY A 89 4.58 5.64 -21.90
N LEU A 90 5.12 4.47 -22.25
CA LEU A 90 4.68 3.71 -23.43
C LEU A 90 3.23 3.20 -23.30
N LEU A 91 2.81 2.73 -22.12
CA LEU A 91 1.41 2.33 -21.90
C LEU A 91 0.46 3.53 -22.02
N ILE A 92 0.79 4.65 -21.39
CA ILE A 92 -0.03 5.88 -21.46
C ILE A 92 -0.13 6.39 -22.90
N ALA A 93 0.99 6.42 -23.63
CA ALA A 93 1.02 6.82 -25.03
C ALA A 93 0.13 5.94 -25.95
N ASN A 94 -0.14 4.71 -25.53
CA ASN A 94 -1.01 3.77 -26.23
C ASN A 94 -2.45 3.73 -25.65
N GLY A 95 -2.80 4.64 -24.74
CA GLY A 95 -4.17 4.81 -24.22
C GLY A 95 -4.46 4.10 -22.90
N TRP A 96 -3.44 3.69 -22.14
CA TRP A 96 -3.65 3.27 -20.76
C TRP A 96 -4.07 4.47 -19.89
N ASP A 97 -5.17 4.33 -19.17
CA ASP A 97 -5.64 5.36 -18.25
C ASP A 97 -4.85 5.28 -16.93
N ILE A 98 -4.05 6.32 -16.66
CA ILE A 98 -3.27 6.49 -15.42
C ILE A 98 -4.15 6.51 -14.16
N ASN A 99 -5.43 6.84 -14.32
CA ASN A 99 -6.43 6.87 -13.26
C ASN A 99 -7.35 5.64 -13.28
N SER A 100 -7.02 4.62 -14.08
CA SER A 100 -7.73 3.35 -14.04
C SER A 100 -7.66 2.76 -12.63
N GLU A 101 -8.74 2.08 -12.27
CA GLU A 101 -8.95 1.51 -10.94
C GLU A 101 -9.01 0.00 -11.02
N ASP A 102 -8.44 -0.67 -10.03
CA ASP A 102 -8.67 -2.09 -9.85
C ASP A 102 -10.13 -2.40 -9.49
N ASN A 103 -10.53 -3.64 -9.77
CA ASN A 103 -11.81 -4.14 -9.26
C ASN A 103 -11.82 -4.04 -7.72
N PRO A 104 -12.94 -3.64 -7.12
CA PRO A 104 -13.05 -3.55 -5.67
C PRO A 104 -12.67 -4.90 -5.04
N GLY A 105 -11.61 -4.90 -4.23
CA GLY A 105 -11.20 -6.08 -3.47
C GLY A 105 -12.19 -6.43 -2.35
N ALA A 106 -11.82 -7.35 -1.45
CA ALA A 106 -12.67 -7.70 -0.29
C ALA A 106 -12.94 -6.51 0.65
N ALA A 107 -12.02 -5.54 0.70
CA ALA A 107 -12.20 -4.27 1.41
C ALA A 107 -12.93 -3.20 0.57
N GLY A 108 -13.38 -3.57 -0.64
CA GLY A 108 -14.04 -2.72 -1.62
C GLY A 108 -13.21 -1.56 -2.15
N ARG A 109 -11.89 -1.56 -1.93
CA ARG A 109 -10.98 -0.56 -2.47
C ARG A 109 -10.76 -0.76 -3.96
N LYS A 110 -10.88 0.35 -4.68
CA LYS A 110 -10.58 0.49 -6.09
C LYS A 110 -9.23 1.19 -6.21
N ASP A 111 -8.16 0.43 -5.97
CA ASP A 111 -6.82 1.00 -5.88
C ASP A 111 -6.35 1.43 -7.28
N LYS A 112 -5.83 2.66 -7.37
CA LYS A 112 -5.13 3.18 -8.55
C LYS A 112 -3.65 2.84 -8.43
N LEU A 113 -2.89 2.98 -9.52
CA LEU A 113 -1.46 2.70 -9.48
C LEU A 113 -0.73 3.54 -8.41
N ILE A 114 -1.11 4.80 -8.25
CA ILE A 114 -0.51 5.70 -7.24
C ILE A 114 -0.73 5.21 -5.79
N ASP A 115 -1.82 4.52 -5.50
CA ASP A 115 -2.09 3.93 -4.19
C ASP A 115 -1.14 2.76 -3.89
N LEU A 116 -0.80 2.00 -4.93
CA LEU A 116 -0.01 0.77 -4.82
C LEU A 116 1.50 1.01 -4.75
N VAL A 117 1.97 2.22 -5.08
CA VAL A 117 3.40 2.55 -5.20
C VAL A 117 3.82 3.70 -4.28
N CYS A 118 3.05 3.97 -3.22
CA CYS A 118 3.34 5.05 -2.26
C CYS A 118 4.74 4.94 -1.60
N ASP A 119 5.34 3.75 -1.58
CA ASP A 119 6.70 3.47 -1.11
C ASP A 119 7.80 3.86 -2.09
N ARG A 120 7.43 4.29 -3.31
CA ARG A 120 8.32 4.65 -4.42
C ARG A 120 8.17 6.11 -4.80
N GLU A 121 8.96 6.96 -4.15
CA GLU A 121 8.92 8.41 -4.35
C GLU A 121 9.11 8.83 -5.82
N ASP A 122 10.07 8.22 -6.52
CA ASP A 122 10.37 8.47 -7.93
C ASP A 122 9.14 8.20 -8.83
N VAL A 123 8.44 7.09 -8.57
CA VAL A 123 7.25 6.71 -9.32
C VAL A 123 6.07 7.60 -8.95
N VAL A 124 5.86 7.90 -7.67
CA VAL A 124 4.76 8.78 -7.23
C VAL A 124 4.89 10.17 -7.83
N GLN A 125 6.09 10.77 -7.78
CA GLN A 125 6.32 12.09 -8.37
C GLN A 125 6.03 12.09 -9.87
N TRP A 126 6.54 11.08 -10.60
CA TRP A 126 6.28 10.94 -12.03
C TRP A 126 4.79 10.78 -12.33
N LEU A 127 4.06 9.94 -11.59
CA LEU A 127 2.62 9.73 -11.80
C LEU A 127 1.83 11.03 -11.60
N VAL A 128 2.13 11.79 -10.55
CA VAL A 128 1.46 13.08 -10.28
C VAL A 128 1.76 14.10 -11.39
N GLU A 129 2.99 14.16 -11.87
CA GLU A 129 3.38 15.04 -12.98
C GLU A 129 2.72 14.66 -14.31
N HIS A 130 2.32 13.39 -14.46
CA HIS A 130 1.65 12.86 -15.66
C HIS A 130 0.12 12.72 -15.48
N GLY A 131 -0.46 13.40 -14.49
CA GLY A 131 -1.91 13.54 -14.36
C GLY A 131 -2.62 12.46 -13.53
N ALA A 132 -1.88 11.72 -12.68
CA ALA A 132 -2.50 10.89 -11.66
C ALA A 132 -3.28 11.77 -10.66
N ARG A 133 -4.53 11.40 -10.40
CA ARG A 133 -5.39 12.09 -9.44
C ARG A 133 -4.95 11.77 -8.02
N ILE A 134 -4.69 12.83 -7.26
CA ILE A 134 -4.31 12.77 -5.85
C ILE A 134 -5.51 12.84 -4.90
N ASP A 135 -6.66 13.26 -5.42
CA ASP A 135 -7.90 13.32 -4.70
C ASP A 135 -8.80 12.14 -5.11
N HIS A 136 -9.60 11.73 -4.15
CA HIS A 136 -10.78 10.95 -4.44
C HIS A 136 -11.93 11.93 -4.50
N ALA A 137 -12.73 11.85 -5.56
CA ALA A 137 -14.00 12.55 -5.60
C ALA A 137 -14.75 12.25 -4.31
N GLN A 138 -15.37 13.28 -3.76
CA GLN A 138 -15.95 13.38 -2.43
C GLN A 138 -17.11 12.37 -2.27
N GLU A 139 -16.79 11.09 -2.11
CA GLU A 139 -17.77 10.02 -1.92
C GLU A 139 -17.91 9.77 -0.42
N TYR A 140 -19.17 9.86 0.03
CA TYR A 140 -19.63 9.77 1.40
C TYR A 140 -18.84 8.73 2.22
N HIS A 141 -18.17 9.22 3.26
CA HIS A 141 -17.29 8.45 4.15
C HIS A 141 -17.99 7.31 4.92
N GLU A 142 -19.31 7.23 4.84
CA GLU A 142 -20.17 6.55 5.81
C GLU A 142 -20.79 5.24 5.27
N MET A 143 -20.64 4.93 3.97
CA MET A 143 -21.11 3.66 3.42
C MET A 143 -19.97 2.92 2.71
N MET A 144 -19.80 1.64 3.04
CA MET A 144 -18.82 0.80 2.37
C MET A 144 -19.16 0.65 0.87
N PRO A 145 -18.14 0.71 0.00
CA PRO A 145 -16.72 0.88 0.32
C PRO A 145 -16.31 2.33 0.59
N ARG A 146 -15.60 2.56 1.72
CA ARG A 146 -15.00 3.87 2.04
C ARG A 146 -13.86 4.15 1.06
N VAL A 147 -13.89 5.31 0.44
CA VAL A 147 -12.75 5.78 -0.34
C VAL A 147 -11.64 6.24 0.61
N VAL A 148 -10.49 5.57 0.55
CA VAL A 148 -9.32 5.85 1.40
C VAL A 148 -8.57 7.03 0.79
N ALA A 149 -8.36 8.09 1.55
CA ALA A 149 -7.57 9.23 1.07
C ALA A 149 -6.13 8.82 0.76
N LEU A 150 -5.54 9.33 -0.32
CA LEU A 150 -4.17 9.00 -0.73
C LEU A 150 -3.14 9.21 0.38
N LEU A 151 -3.26 10.27 1.20
CA LEU A 151 -2.36 10.47 2.36
C LEU A 151 -2.56 9.41 3.45
N GLU A 152 -3.75 8.83 3.61
CA GLU A 152 -3.95 7.69 4.51
C GLU A 152 -3.20 6.45 3.99
N THR A 153 -3.20 6.18 2.67
CA THR A 153 -2.40 5.11 2.06
C THR A 153 -0.90 5.40 2.18
N CYS A 154 -0.47 6.63 1.89
CA CYS A 154 0.94 7.04 2.00
C CYS A 154 1.45 6.98 3.45
N ALA A 155 0.63 7.29 4.46
CA ALA A 155 1.01 7.14 5.86
C ALA A 155 1.23 5.68 6.30
N VAL A 156 0.65 4.73 5.56
CA VAL A 156 0.78 3.29 5.82
C VAL A 156 1.95 2.70 5.05
N PHE A 157 2.21 3.17 3.82
CA PHE A 157 3.17 2.51 2.92
C PHE A 157 4.38 3.37 2.53
N GLY A 158 4.22 4.69 2.46
CA GLY A 158 5.22 5.62 1.96
C GLY A 158 6.24 6.11 2.99
N SER A 159 7.12 6.99 2.51
CA SER A 159 8.07 7.76 3.31
C SER A 159 7.48 9.13 3.70
N VAL A 160 8.09 9.82 4.67
CA VAL A 160 7.73 11.19 5.01
C VAL A 160 7.94 12.14 3.82
N SER A 161 8.96 11.90 2.98
CA SER A 161 9.21 12.69 1.76
C SER A 161 8.05 12.59 0.78
N THR A 162 7.62 11.37 0.43
CA THR A 162 6.46 11.15 -0.45
C THR A 162 5.19 11.79 0.13
N PHE A 163 4.98 11.67 1.44
CA PHE A 163 3.83 12.27 2.11
C PHE A 163 3.83 13.79 2.01
N LYS A 164 4.97 14.45 2.32
CA LYS A 164 5.14 15.89 2.19
C LYS A 164 4.91 16.36 0.76
N TYR A 165 5.44 15.63 -0.23
CA TYR A 165 5.21 15.92 -1.64
C TYR A 165 3.73 15.86 -2.01
N LEU A 166 3.03 14.78 -1.66
CA LEU A 166 1.61 14.60 -1.96
C LEU A 166 0.75 15.68 -1.27
N GLN A 167 1.07 16.01 -0.02
CA GLN A 167 0.40 17.07 0.72
C GLN A 167 0.61 18.43 0.04
N GLN A 168 1.83 18.75 -0.39
CA GLN A 168 2.15 19.96 -1.15
C GLN A 168 1.36 20.04 -2.47
N LYS A 169 1.10 18.90 -3.11
CA LYS A 169 0.29 18.82 -4.33
C LYS A 169 -1.22 18.94 -4.08
N GLY A 170 -1.66 18.92 -2.81
CA GLY A 170 -3.06 19.11 -2.43
C GLY A 170 -3.79 17.83 -1.99
N ALA A 171 -3.07 16.72 -1.79
CA ALA A 171 -3.66 15.51 -1.25
C ALA A 171 -4.20 15.77 0.17
N LYS A 172 -5.40 15.27 0.46
CA LYS A 172 -6.08 15.49 1.75
C LYS A 172 -5.79 14.37 2.73
N LEU A 173 -5.75 14.72 4.02
CA LEU A 173 -5.68 13.76 5.11
C LEU A 173 -6.96 12.93 5.18
N GLY A 174 -6.82 11.65 5.50
CA GLY A 174 -7.95 10.78 5.83
C GLY A 174 -8.22 10.83 7.33
N THR A 175 -9.46 10.55 7.73
CA THR A 175 -9.86 10.47 9.14
C THR A 175 -9.10 9.40 9.93
N ARG A 176 -8.55 8.38 9.24
CA ARG A 176 -7.79 7.29 9.85
C ARG A 176 -6.30 7.30 9.51
N THR A 177 -5.75 8.44 9.08
CA THR A 177 -4.33 8.55 8.73
C THR A 177 -3.42 8.10 9.88
N LEU A 178 -3.63 8.62 11.10
CA LEU A 178 -2.83 8.23 12.25
C LEU A 178 -3.15 6.80 12.71
N HIS A 179 -4.42 6.41 12.73
CA HIS A 179 -4.87 5.08 13.16
C HIS A 179 -4.23 3.95 12.36
N ARG A 180 -4.27 4.06 11.03
CA ARG A 180 -3.71 3.01 10.17
C ARG A 180 -2.18 3.02 10.17
N SER A 181 -1.56 4.19 10.26
CA SER A 181 -0.11 4.29 10.43
C SER A 181 0.34 3.60 11.73
N ALA A 182 -0.37 3.84 12.84
CA ALA A 182 -0.09 3.20 14.13
C ALA A 182 -0.27 1.68 14.08
N GLY A 183 -1.38 1.22 13.50
CA GLY A 183 -1.64 -0.21 13.33
C GLY A 183 -0.62 -0.91 12.42
N GLU A 184 -0.13 -0.25 11.37
CA GLU A 184 0.87 -0.84 10.47
C GLU A 184 2.25 -0.87 11.11
N ALA A 185 2.70 0.23 11.71
CA ALA A 185 3.95 0.29 12.46
C ALA A 185 4.00 -0.81 13.53
N ALA A 186 2.89 -0.98 14.26
CA ALA A 186 2.72 -2.01 15.27
C ALA A 186 2.67 -3.44 14.70
N ALA A 187 2.17 -3.63 13.47
CA ALA A 187 2.14 -4.94 12.83
C ALA A 187 3.53 -5.44 12.46
N ILE A 188 4.42 -4.54 12.02
CA ILE A 188 5.79 -4.88 11.60
C ILE A 188 6.84 -4.73 12.72
N GLY A 189 6.41 -4.30 13.92
CA GLY A 189 7.28 -4.11 15.08
C GLY A 189 8.23 -2.92 14.96
N ALA A 190 7.78 -1.83 14.36
CA ALA A 190 8.53 -0.57 14.35
C ALA A 190 8.53 0.06 15.76
N ASP A 191 9.64 0.69 16.13
CA ASP A 191 9.78 1.43 17.40
C ASP A 191 9.97 2.93 17.14
N PRO A 192 8.91 3.76 17.30
CA PRO A 192 9.01 5.19 17.09
C PRO A 192 9.89 5.93 18.12
N ALA A 193 10.23 5.30 19.25
CA ALA A 193 11.13 5.86 20.24
C ALA A 193 12.61 5.77 19.82
N LEU A 194 12.93 4.97 18.80
CA LEU A 194 14.28 4.79 18.28
C LEU A 194 14.45 5.48 16.92
N GLU A 195 15.60 6.13 16.69
CA GLU A 195 15.87 6.83 15.43
C GLU A 195 15.86 5.88 14.22
N ASP A 196 16.41 4.68 14.39
CA ASP A 196 16.45 3.62 13.37
C ASP A 196 15.14 2.84 13.24
N GLY A 197 14.13 3.14 14.08
CA GLY A 197 12.85 2.45 14.10
C GLY A 197 12.87 1.07 14.76
N GLY A 198 13.88 0.77 15.60
CA GLY A 198 14.07 -0.55 16.20
C GLY A 198 14.57 -1.58 15.20
N ALA A 199 15.31 -1.13 14.19
CA ALA A 199 15.81 -1.97 13.14
C ALA A 199 17.07 -2.76 13.54
N GLY A 200 17.91 -2.23 14.44
CA GLY A 200 19.05 -2.92 15.06
C GLY A 200 20.05 -3.57 14.08
N ASP A 201 20.97 -4.41 14.60
CA ASP A 201 21.87 -5.28 13.82
C ASP A 201 21.09 -6.44 13.15
N ALA A 202 19.95 -6.14 12.51
CA ALA A 202 19.32 -7.11 11.63
C ALA A 202 20.33 -7.40 10.50
N ASN A 203 20.77 -8.66 10.41
CA ASN A 203 21.58 -9.22 9.30
C ASN A 203 20.79 -9.22 7.96
N ALA A 204 20.01 -8.17 7.69
CA ALA A 204 19.38 -7.95 6.40
C ALA A 204 20.48 -7.42 5.48
N GLU A 205 20.77 -8.18 4.42
CA GLU A 205 21.64 -7.73 3.33
C GLU A 205 21.27 -6.30 2.92
N ASP A 206 22.28 -5.49 2.57
CA ASP A 206 22.23 -4.07 2.18
C ASP A 206 21.40 -3.79 0.90
N GLY A 207 20.27 -4.46 0.71
CA GLY A 207 19.32 -4.19 -0.35
C GLY A 207 18.50 -2.95 0.00
N ASP A 208 18.74 -1.85 -0.71
CA ASP A 208 18.02 -0.57 -0.61
C ASP A 208 16.57 -0.62 -1.17
N GLY A 209 16.02 -1.82 -1.33
CA GLY A 209 14.69 -2.04 -1.91
C GLY A 209 13.55 -1.87 -0.90
N ALA A 210 12.36 -1.53 -1.37
CA ALA A 210 11.15 -1.40 -0.54
C ALA A 210 10.74 -2.68 0.24
N ALA A 211 11.24 -3.85 -0.17
CA ALA A 211 11.07 -5.10 0.57
C ALA A 211 11.93 -5.19 1.84
N ASN A 212 12.94 -4.33 2.01
CA ASN A 212 13.86 -4.35 3.14
C ASN A 212 13.10 -4.10 4.47
N PRO A 213 13.05 -5.09 5.38
CA PRO A 213 12.30 -4.98 6.63
C PRO A 213 12.87 -3.89 7.56
N VAL A 214 14.19 -3.65 7.54
CA VAL A 214 14.87 -2.60 8.32
C VAL A 214 14.40 -1.22 7.86
N LYS A 215 14.48 -0.97 6.55
CA LYS A 215 14.01 0.29 5.95
C LYS A 215 12.53 0.51 6.24
N ARG A 216 11.69 -0.52 6.07
CA ARG A 216 10.24 -0.42 6.35
C ARG A 216 9.96 -0.02 7.79
N ARG A 217 10.61 -0.64 8.79
CA ARG A 217 10.42 -0.27 10.21
C ARG A 217 10.82 1.18 10.48
N ARG A 218 11.97 1.61 9.94
CA ARG A 218 12.45 2.99 10.03
C ARG A 218 11.43 3.97 9.44
N ASP A 219 10.97 3.72 8.21
CA ASP A 219 10.02 4.59 7.51
C ASP A 219 8.68 4.69 8.27
N ARG A 220 8.18 3.60 8.88
CA ARG A 220 6.94 3.65 9.70
C ARG A 220 7.13 4.38 11.02
N ALA A 221 8.25 4.18 11.70
CA ALA A 221 8.60 4.90 12.91
C ALA A 221 8.73 6.40 12.65
N GLU A 222 9.40 6.79 11.56
CA GLU A 222 9.54 8.17 11.12
C GLU A 222 8.20 8.80 10.75
N MET A 223 7.35 8.08 10.01
CA MET A 223 6.00 8.54 9.66
C MET A 223 5.17 8.84 10.91
N LEU A 224 5.19 7.96 11.93
CA LEU A 224 4.47 8.20 13.17
C LEU A 224 4.95 9.45 13.91
N ARG A 225 6.26 9.63 14.01
CA ARG A 225 6.84 10.86 14.58
C ARG A 225 6.37 12.09 13.79
N TYR A 226 6.47 12.05 12.47
CA TYR A 226 6.04 13.16 11.62
C TYR A 226 4.56 13.53 11.83
N LEU A 227 3.66 12.53 11.85
CA LEU A 227 2.22 12.75 12.01
C LEU A 227 1.84 13.33 13.37
N VAL A 228 2.50 12.92 14.46
CA VAL A 228 2.20 13.39 15.82
C VAL A 228 2.96 14.67 16.16
N ASP A 229 4.25 14.74 15.83
CA ASP A 229 5.13 15.82 16.27
C ASP A 229 5.15 17.02 15.32
N GLU A 230 5.00 16.82 14.00
CA GLU A 230 4.99 17.93 13.03
C GLU A 230 3.57 18.25 12.55
N VAL A 231 2.79 17.24 12.13
CA VAL A 231 1.42 17.45 11.63
C VAL A 231 0.42 17.73 12.77
N LYS A 232 0.76 17.33 14.01
CA LYS A 232 -0.07 17.53 15.21
C LYS A 232 -1.46 16.91 15.09
N LEU A 233 -1.55 15.71 14.50
CA LEU A 233 -2.80 14.95 14.50
C LEU A 233 -3.21 14.62 15.94
N ASP A 234 -4.50 14.72 16.22
CA ASP A 234 -5.05 14.37 17.53
C ASP A 234 -4.82 12.89 17.82
N ILE A 235 -4.01 12.63 18.85
CA ILE A 235 -3.60 11.29 19.27
C ILE A 235 -4.76 10.46 19.83
N ASN A 236 -5.86 11.12 20.22
CA ASN A 236 -7.03 10.53 20.85
C ASN A 236 -8.27 10.55 19.93
N ALA A 237 -8.14 11.02 18.69
CA ALA A 237 -9.26 11.08 17.75
C ALA A 237 -9.88 9.70 17.50
N LEU A 238 -11.21 9.62 17.52
CA LEU A 238 -11.91 8.42 17.07
C LEU A 238 -11.79 8.27 15.56
N ASP A 239 -11.72 7.02 15.10
CA ASP A 239 -11.67 6.64 13.69
C ASP A 239 -13.01 6.84 12.94
N THR A 240 -14.10 6.93 13.69
CA THR A 240 -15.46 7.23 13.23
C THR A 240 -16.26 7.91 14.34
N ASP A 241 -17.24 8.69 13.94
CA ASP A 241 -18.29 9.29 14.77
C ASP A 241 -19.61 8.48 14.78
N ILE A 242 -19.65 7.34 14.09
CA ILE A 242 -20.85 6.50 13.94
C ILE A 242 -20.63 5.09 14.53
N ALA A 243 -21.60 4.61 15.30
CA ALA A 243 -21.48 3.38 16.11
C ALA A 243 -21.55 2.05 15.32
N LEU A 244 -22.11 2.02 14.11
CA LEU A 244 -22.44 0.77 13.39
C LEU A 244 -21.54 0.48 12.19
N HIS A 245 -20.22 0.64 12.36
CA HIS A 245 -19.27 0.38 11.27
C HIS A 245 -18.22 -0.66 11.64
N ALA A 246 -18.17 -1.74 10.85
CA ALA A 246 -17.11 -2.74 10.93
C ALA A 246 -15.72 -2.11 10.64
N TRP A 247 -14.69 -2.66 11.28
CA TRP A 247 -13.27 -2.25 11.13
C TRP A 247 -12.90 -0.90 11.74
N HIS A 248 -13.67 -0.46 12.74
CA HIS A 248 -13.33 0.68 13.59
C HIS A 248 -13.01 0.22 15.01
N TRP A 249 -11.79 0.51 15.46
CA TRP A 249 -11.24 0.07 16.74
C TRP A 249 -11.11 1.23 17.73
N GLY A 250 -11.50 2.45 17.34
CA GLY A 250 -11.48 3.65 18.18
C GLY A 250 -10.21 4.49 17.95
N PRO A 251 -9.52 4.97 19.00
CA PRO A 251 -8.35 5.82 18.84
C PRO A 251 -7.14 5.09 18.24
N PRO A 252 -6.11 5.80 17.75
CA PRO A 252 -4.90 5.21 17.18
C PRO A 252 -4.22 4.17 18.06
N ILE A 253 -4.25 4.35 19.38
CA ILE A 253 -3.69 3.37 20.33
C ILE A 253 -4.40 2.01 20.27
N SER A 254 -5.70 1.95 19.99
CA SER A 254 -6.43 0.69 19.81
C SER A 254 -5.99 -0.07 18.56
N TYR A 255 -5.66 0.65 17.48
CA TYR A 255 -5.11 0.04 16.26
C TYR A 255 -3.76 -0.62 16.49
N ALA A 256 -2.88 0.03 17.28
CA ALA A 256 -1.60 -0.55 17.68
C ALA A 256 -1.78 -1.69 18.69
N ALA A 257 -2.71 -1.55 19.63
CA ALA A 257 -2.97 -2.52 20.68
C ALA A 257 -3.41 -3.89 20.16
N GLY A 258 -4.16 -3.89 19.05
CA GLY A 258 -4.60 -5.11 18.36
C GLY A 258 -3.52 -5.82 17.54
N LYS A 259 -2.24 -5.44 17.64
CA LYS A 259 -1.14 -6.06 16.89
C LYS A 259 -0.19 -6.84 17.79
N PRO A 260 0.25 -8.05 17.39
CA PRO A 260 1.17 -8.87 18.18
C PRO A 260 2.50 -8.19 18.53
N GLN A 261 3.00 -7.30 17.66
CA GLN A 261 4.26 -6.56 17.83
C GLN A 261 4.03 -5.10 18.25
N GLY A 262 2.84 -4.75 18.75
CA GLY A 262 2.44 -3.37 19.02
C GLY A 262 3.01 -2.72 20.28
N GLU A 263 3.79 -3.45 21.08
CA GLU A 263 4.30 -2.98 22.37
C GLU A 263 5.02 -1.62 22.27
N ALA A 264 5.99 -1.51 21.36
CA ALA A 264 6.81 -0.30 21.21
C ALA A 264 5.96 0.91 20.80
N VAL A 265 5.09 0.73 19.79
CA VAL A 265 4.16 1.79 19.33
C VAL A 265 3.20 2.21 20.45
N VAL A 266 2.65 1.25 21.22
CA VAL A 266 1.74 1.58 22.34
C VAL A 266 2.47 2.35 23.43
N ARG A 267 3.69 1.95 23.83
CA ARG A 267 4.49 2.70 24.81
C ARG A 267 4.74 4.13 24.34
N TRP A 268 5.12 4.29 23.07
CA TRP A 268 5.37 5.60 22.49
C TRP A 268 4.11 6.46 22.42
N LEU A 269 2.96 5.89 22.01
CA LEU A 269 1.68 6.61 22.00
C LEU A 269 1.27 7.08 23.40
N LEU A 270 1.40 6.21 24.42
CA LEU A 270 1.15 6.58 25.82
C LEU A 270 2.06 7.74 26.27
N GLN A 271 3.34 7.69 25.93
CA GLN A 271 4.29 8.79 26.22
C GLN A 271 3.89 10.11 25.55
N LYS A 272 3.26 10.04 24.36
CA LYS A 272 2.74 11.19 23.62
C LYS A 272 1.36 11.66 24.10
N GLY A 273 0.79 11.04 25.13
CA GLY A 273 -0.48 11.45 25.74
C GLY A 273 -1.72 10.73 25.18
N ALA A 274 -1.55 9.57 24.55
CA ALA A 274 -2.68 8.72 24.18
C ALA A 274 -3.39 8.22 25.45
N ASP A 275 -4.72 8.33 25.47
CA ASP A 275 -5.57 7.82 26.53
C ASP A 275 -6.07 6.40 26.15
N PRO A 276 -5.58 5.34 26.83
CA PRO A 276 -5.99 3.97 26.52
C PRO A 276 -7.37 3.60 27.08
N THR A 277 -8.05 4.51 27.78
CA THR A 277 -9.40 4.29 28.35
C THR A 277 -10.52 4.74 27.40
N ILE A 278 -10.18 5.48 26.35
CA ILE A 278 -11.14 5.87 25.31
C ILE A 278 -11.69 4.61 24.63
N LYS A 279 -13.00 4.48 24.68
CA LYS A 279 -13.75 3.34 24.12
C LYS A 279 -14.16 3.64 22.68
N ASN A 280 -14.06 2.63 21.83
CA ASN A 280 -14.64 2.70 20.50
C ASN A 280 -16.17 2.76 20.56
N LEU A 281 -16.81 3.25 19.49
CA LEU A 281 -18.26 3.42 19.44
C LEU A 281 -19.02 2.11 19.14
N GLN A 282 -18.34 1.07 18.66
CA GLN A 282 -18.97 -0.16 18.18
C GLN A 282 -19.12 -1.22 19.26
N SER A 283 -18.01 -1.69 19.82
CA SER A 283 -17.96 -2.72 20.86
C SER A 283 -17.88 -2.13 22.26
N HIS A 284 -17.79 -0.80 22.39
CA HIS A 284 -17.48 -0.11 23.64
C HIS A 284 -16.19 -0.60 24.30
N SER A 285 -15.24 -1.09 23.48
CA SER A 285 -13.95 -1.58 23.95
C SER A 285 -12.90 -0.51 23.91
N ASP A 286 -12.10 -0.47 24.98
CA ASP A 286 -10.89 0.34 25.06
C ASP A 286 -9.68 -0.44 24.50
N ALA A 287 -8.50 0.20 24.46
CA ALA A 287 -7.31 -0.39 23.86
C ALA A 287 -6.86 -1.70 24.52
N GLU A 288 -7.10 -1.87 25.82
CA GLU A 288 -6.73 -3.08 26.58
C GLU A 288 -7.65 -4.25 26.24
N GLU A 289 -8.95 -3.97 26.17
CA GLU A 289 -9.95 -4.96 25.72
C GLU A 289 -9.71 -5.40 24.27
N VAL A 290 -9.35 -4.46 23.38
CA VAL A 290 -8.95 -4.77 22.00
C VAL A 290 -7.73 -5.70 22.00
N ALA A 291 -6.67 -5.36 22.73
CA ALA A 291 -5.47 -6.20 22.82
C ALA A 291 -5.78 -7.61 23.34
N ARG A 292 -6.64 -7.76 24.35
CA ARG A 292 -7.05 -9.07 24.86
C ARG A 292 -7.86 -9.87 23.85
N SER A 293 -8.84 -9.26 23.20
CA SER A 293 -9.71 -9.93 22.21
C SER A 293 -8.93 -10.47 21.01
N LEU A 294 -7.80 -9.83 20.68
CA LEU A 294 -6.89 -10.21 19.60
C LEU A 294 -5.65 -10.98 20.10
N ASN A 295 -5.66 -11.46 21.35
CA ASN A 295 -4.59 -12.25 21.96
C ASN A 295 -3.19 -11.57 21.98
N CYS A 296 -3.16 -10.24 22.06
CA CYS A 296 -1.94 -9.43 22.15
C CYS A 296 -1.54 -9.20 23.62
N SER A 297 -1.17 -10.28 24.33
CA SER A 297 -0.96 -10.29 25.79
C SER A 297 0.08 -9.27 26.28
N LYS A 298 1.25 -9.19 25.63
CA LYS A 298 2.30 -8.22 25.99
C LYS A 298 1.79 -6.79 25.94
N THR A 299 1.09 -6.44 24.86
CA THR A 299 0.52 -5.10 24.68
C THR A 299 -0.57 -4.82 25.72
N ALA A 300 -1.43 -5.78 26.02
CA ALA A 300 -2.43 -5.67 27.08
C ALA A 300 -1.79 -5.44 28.46
N GLU A 301 -0.67 -6.11 28.76
CA GLU A 301 0.07 -5.92 30.01
C GLU A 301 0.67 -4.51 30.14
N VAL A 302 1.21 -3.95 29.05
CA VAL A 302 1.70 -2.55 29.02
C VAL A 302 0.58 -1.58 29.37
N ILE A 303 -0.57 -1.71 28.71
CA ILE A 303 -1.72 -0.85 28.94
C ILE A 303 -2.24 -1.01 30.37
N SER A 304 -2.37 -2.26 30.84
CA SER A 304 -2.83 -2.57 32.20
C SER A 304 -1.92 -1.94 33.27
N ARG A 305 -0.61 -1.95 33.03
CA ARG A 305 0.38 -1.34 33.93
C ARG A 305 0.21 0.17 33.95
N TRP A 306 0.16 0.79 32.78
CA TRP A 306 -0.03 2.23 32.66
C TRP A 306 -1.31 2.69 33.37
N LYS A 307 -2.44 1.99 33.19
CA LYS A 307 -3.70 2.32 33.87
C LYS A 307 -3.58 2.26 35.39
N ARG A 308 -2.86 1.28 35.95
CA ARG A 308 -2.65 1.19 37.41
C ARG A 308 -1.80 2.33 37.95
N GLU A 309 -0.79 2.74 37.19
CA GLU A 309 0.12 3.83 37.58
C GLU A 309 -0.58 5.19 37.58
N HIS A 310 -1.56 5.39 36.69
CA HIS A 310 -2.26 6.68 36.51
C HIS A 310 -3.70 6.70 37.05
N ALA A 311 -4.19 5.60 37.65
CA ALA A 311 -5.52 5.52 38.26
C ALA A 311 -5.70 6.43 39.49
N GLY A 312 -4.62 7.01 40.03
CA GLY A 312 -4.64 7.92 41.17
C GLY A 312 -4.52 9.41 40.83
N GLU A 313 -4.39 9.76 39.55
CA GLU A 313 -4.17 11.14 39.08
C GLU A 313 -5.41 11.79 38.43
N GLN A 314 -6.57 11.12 38.48
CA GLN A 314 -7.85 11.58 37.94
C GLN A 314 -8.75 12.24 38.99
#